data_AF-A0A6G1YPW4-F1
#
_entry.id   AF-A0A6G1YPW4-F1
#
_cell.length_a   1.000
_cell.length_b   1.000
_cell.length_c   1.000
_cell.angle_alpha   90.00
_cell.angle_beta   90.00
_cell.angle_gamma   90.00
#
_symmetry.space_group_name_H-M   'P 1'
#
loop_
_entity.id
_entity.type
_entity.pdbx_description
1 polymer ?
#
loop_
_entity_poly.entity_id
_entity_poly.type
_entity_poly.pdbx_seq_one_letter_code
_entity_poly.pdbx_strand_id
1 'polypeptide(L)'
;MSPRYVPAELPHRETQIEQIQYALKGSYSKPDEFPLTVLQIIGPAGIGKTSTVLKFSKLFEEEFRKNRLKLVTGYVNLKLQGGNKYTIYRLLLERVAPELPAQGMSAEEMLRYLLR
;
A
#
# COMPACT_ATOMS: atom_id res chain seq x y z
N MET A 1 13.81 -14.93 13.87
CA MET A 1 13.68 -13.98 12.75
C MET A 1 12.44 -13.13 12.96
N SER A 2 12.52 -11.80 12.84
CA SER A 2 11.37 -10.92 13.07
C SER A 2 10.28 -11.13 12.02
N PRO A 3 9.00 -11.28 12.38
CA PRO A 3 7.88 -11.40 11.44
C PRO A 3 7.69 -10.19 10.52
N ARG A 4 8.39 -9.08 10.79
CA ARG A 4 8.34 -7.83 10.00
C ARG A 4 9.45 -7.75 8.95
N TYR A 5 10.39 -8.68 8.93
CA TYR A 5 11.48 -8.68 7.96
C TYR A 5 10.94 -9.07 6.58
N VAL A 6 10.98 -8.13 5.62
CA VAL A 6 10.72 -8.41 4.20
C VAL A 6 12.08 -8.56 3.52
N PRO A 7 12.46 -9.77 3.08
CA PRO A 7 13.75 -10.01 2.44
C PRO A 7 13.89 -9.23 1.12
N ALA A 8 15.14 -8.97 0.72
CA ALA A 8 15.46 -8.26 -0.52
C ALA A 8 14.98 -9.02 -1.76
N GLU A 9 15.00 -10.36 -1.72
CA GLU A 9 14.51 -11.25 -2.76
C GLU A 9 13.38 -12.12 -2.20
N LEU A 10 12.35 -12.37 -3.03
CA LEU A 10 11.28 -13.32 -2.74
C LEU A 10 11.30 -14.37 -3.85
N PRO A 11 12.16 -15.40 -3.74
CA PRO A 11 12.27 -16.44 -4.75
C PRO A 11 10.91 -17.08 -5.03
N HIS A 12 10.60 -17.36 -6.29
CA HIS A 12 9.38 -18.01 -6.76
C HIS A 12 8.09 -17.16 -6.61
N ARG A 13 8.23 -15.85 -6.42
CA ARG A 13 7.10 -14.89 -6.38
C ARG A 13 7.12 -13.86 -7.51
N GLU A 14 8.05 -13.99 -8.44
CA GLU A 14 8.26 -13.09 -9.57
C GLU A 14 6.99 -12.98 -10.42
N THR A 15 6.39 -14.12 -10.79
CA THR A 15 5.15 -14.13 -11.58
C THR A 15 4.00 -13.42 -10.88
N GLN A 16 3.84 -13.55 -9.56
CA GLN A 16 2.78 -12.84 -8.85
C GLN A 16 3.05 -11.33 -8.77
N ILE A 17 4.31 -10.92 -8.61
CA ILE A 17 4.71 -9.51 -8.65
C ILE A 17 4.43 -8.93 -10.04
N GLU A 18 4.80 -9.64 -11.11
CA GLU A 18 4.54 -9.26 -12.49
C GLU A 18 3.04 -9.13 -12.79
N GLN A 19 2.20 -10.03 -12.25
CA GLN A 19 0.74 -9.94 -12.40
C GLN A 19 0.18 -8.67 -11.76
N ILE A 20 0.59 -8.36 -10.53
CA ILE A 20 0.17 -7.12 -9.84
C ILE A 20 0.67 -5.90 -10.62
N GLN A 21 1.91 -5.94 -11.11
CA GLN A 21 2.48 -4.85 -11.90
C GLN A 21 1.74 -4.65 -13.21
N TYR A 22 1.43 -5.72 -13.95
CA TYR A 22 0.68 -5.64 -15.20
C TYR A 22 -0.69 -4.99 -15.00
N ALA A 23 -1.39 -5.34 -13.91
CA ALA A 23 -2.68 -4.76 -13.58
C ALA A 23 -2.60 -3.26 -13.23
N LEU A 24 -1.49 -2.83 -12.61
CA LEU A 24 -1.34 -1.45 -12.12
C LEU A 24 -0.47 -0.55 -12.99
N LYS A 25 0.17 -1.06 -14.06
CA LYS A 25 1.13 -0.30 -14.90
C LYS A 25 0.58 0.99 -15.50
N GLY A 26 -0.74 1.06 -15.71
CA GLY A 26 -1.39 2.25 -16.22
C GLY A 26 -1.27 3.45 -15.26
N SER A 27 -1.23 3.18 -13.95
CA SER A 27 -1.22 4.22 -12.91
C SER A 27 0.01 5.13 -12.93
N TYR A 28 1.14 4.66 -13.48
CA TYR A 28 2.36 5.49 -13.62
C TYR A 28 2.71 5.81 -15.07
N SER A 29 2.10 5.14 -16.06
CA SER A 29 2.34 5.43 -17.49
C SER A 29 1.32 6.41 -18.08
N LYS A 30 0.08 6.37 -17.60
CA LYS A 30 -1.02 7.27 -17.99
C LYS A 30 -1.95 7.51 -16.78
N PRO A 31 -1.47 8.23 -15.76
CA PRO A 31 -2.20 8.39 -14.49
C PRO A 31 -3.61 8.98 -14.69
N ASP A 32 -3.78 9.92 -15.62
CA ASP A 32 -5.06 10.60 -15.87
C ASP A 32 -6.13 9.69 -16.51
N GLU A 33 -5.72 8.59 -17.16
CA GLU A 33 -6.60 7.61 -17.79
C GLU A 33 -6.82 6.36 -16.91
N PHE A 34 -6.06 6.21 -15.82
CA PHE A 34 -6.04 4.98 -15.04
C PHE A 34 -7.21 4.93 -14.05
N PRO A 35 -8.11 3.92 -14.14
CA PRO A 35 -9.25 3.82 -13.23
C PRO A 35 -8.81 3.39 -11.83
N LEU A 36 -9.61 3.77 -10.83
CA LEU A 36 -9.49 3.20 -9.48
C LEU A 36 -9.59 1.67 -9.56
N THR A 37 -8.49 0.99 -9.25
CA THR A 37 -8.37 -0.46 -9.38
C THR A 37 -8.18 -1.09 -8.00
N VAL A 38 -9.04 -2.05 -7.65
CA VAL A 38 -8.94 -2.82 -6.41
C VAL A 38 -8.50 -4.24 -6.75
N LEU A 39 -7.37 -4.67 -6.18
CA LEU A 39 -6.85 -6.02 -6.34
C LEU A 39 -7.04 -6.84 -5.06
N GLN A 40 -7.65 -8.01 -5.18
CA GLN A 40 -7.78 -8.96 -4.08
C GLN A 40 -6.77 -10.10 -4.25
N ILE A 41 -5.90 -10.30 -3.27
CA ILE A 41 -4.90 -11.37 -3.28
C ILE A 41 -5.37 -12.49 -2.36
N ILE A 42 -5.76 -13.61 -2.97
CA ILE A 42 -6.42 -14.73 -2.29
C ILE A 42 -5.49 -15.93 -2.22
N GLY A 43 -5.56 -16.67 -1.11
CA GLY A 43 -4.87 -17.94 -0.94
C GLY A 43 -4.67 -18.30 0.53
N PRO A 44 -4.20 -19.52 0.85
CA PRO A 44 -4.01 -19.99 2.22
C PRO A 44 -3.08 -19.11 3.06
N ALA A 45 -3.16 -19.23 4.40
CA ALA A 45 -2.20 -18.58 5.29
C ALA A 45 -0.78 -19.12 5.06
N GLY A 46 0.24 -18.29 5.30
CA GLY A 46 1.65 -18.71 5.19
C GLY A 46 2.24 -18.74 3.77
N ILE A 47 1.44 -18.59 2.70
CA ILE A 47 1.98 -18.63 1.33
C ILE A 47 2.75 -17.37 0.91
N GLY A 48 2.90 -16.37 1.77
CA GLY A 48 3.69 -15.16 1.48
C GLY A 48 2.94 -14.01 0.82
N LYS A 49 1.60 -14.02 0.78
CA LYS A 49 0.77 -12.92 0.22
C LYS A 49 1.21 -11.54 0.71
N THR A 50 1.35 -11.37 2.03
CA THR A 50 1.77 -10.11 2.65
C THR A 50 3.17 -9.70 2.22
N SER A 51 4.13 -10.65 2.21
CA SER A 51 5.51 -10.38 1.78
C SER A 51 5.56 -9.96 0.31
N THR A 52 4.80 -10.64 -0.57
CA THR A 52 4.68 -10.28 -1.99
C THR A 52 4.17 -8.86 -2.18
N VAL A 53 3.08 -8.47 -1.48
CA VAL A 53 2.55 -7.10 -1.57
C VAL A 53 3.55 -6.07 -1.08
N LEU A 54 4.17 -6.30 0.08
CA LEU A 54 5.13 -5.35 0.65
C LEU A 54 6.37 -5.17 -0.23
N LYS A 55 6.84 -6.24 -0.89
CA LYS A 55 7.93 -6.17 -1.86
C LYS A 55 7.49 -5.43 -3.12
N PHE A 56 6.32 -5.78 -3.67
CA PHE A 56 5.73 -5.09 -4.82
C PHE A 56 5.57 -3.59 -4.55
N SER A 57 5.06 -3.18 -3.40
CA SER A 57 4.88 -1.76 -3.05
C SER A 57 6.18 -0.96 -3.16
N LYS A 58 7.32 -1.53 -2.76
CA LYS A 58 8.63 -0.87 -2.91
C LYS A 58 9.04 -0.71 -4.37
N LEU A 59 8.89 -1.77 -5.17
CA LEU A 59 9.17 -1.74 -6.62
C LEU A 59 8.26 -0.73 -7.32
N PHE A 60 7.00 -0.66 -6.90
CA PHE A 60 6.00 0.22 -7.46
C PHE A 60 6.30 1.69 -7.14
N GLU A 61 6.74 2.02 -5.92
CA GLU A 61 7.26 3.36 -5.60
C GLU A 61 8.46 3.76 -6.46
N GLU A 62 9.34 2.81 -6.79
CA GLU A 62 10.47 3.05 -7.71
C GLU A 62 9.99 3.34 -9.14
N GLU A 63 9.01 2.60 -9.65
CA GLU A 63 8.42 2.85 -10.98
C GLU A 63 7.76 4.23 -11.08
N PHE A 64 7.01 4.65 -10.05
CA PHE A 64 6.47 6.01 -10.00
C PHE A 64 7.60 7.05 -10.06
N ARG A 65 8.67 6.85 -9.28
CA ARG A 65 9.83 7.76 -9.27
C ARG A 65 10.51 7.84 -10.64
N LYS A 66 10.69 6.70 -11.33
CA LYS A 66 11.25 6.65 -12.70
C LYS A 66 10.42 7.47 -13.70
N ASN A 67 9.10 7.51 -13.49
CA ASN A 67 8.16 8.29 -14.30
C ASN A 67 7.95 9.73 -13.77
N ARG A 68 8.82 10.20 -12.85
CA ARG A 68 8.74 11.54 -12.23
C ARG A 68 7.43 11.80 -11.46
N LEU A 69 6.80 10.74 -10.98
CA LEU A 69 5.60 10.78 -10.14
C LEU A 69 5.97 10.43 -8.69
N LYS A 70 5.14 10.88 -7.75
CA LYS A 70 5.25 10.54 -6.32
C LYS A 70 4.13 9.58 -5.94
N LEU A 71 4.49 8.43 -5.38
CA LEU A 71 3.57 7.52 -4.74
C LEU A 71 3.93 7.40 -3.26
N VAL A 72 2.93 7.45 -2.39
CA VAL A 72 3.08 7.13 -0.96
C VAL A 72 2.28 5.87 -0.67
N THR A 73 2.93 4.78 -0.25
CA THR A 73 2.23 3.55 0.12
C THR A 73 1.97 3.45 1.62
N GLY A 74 0.74 3.08 1.98
CA GLY A 74 0.32 2.77 3.36
C GLY A 74 -0.08 1.31 3.48
N TYR A 75 0.40 0.62 4.52
CA TYR A 75 0.06 -0.77 4.81
C TYR A 75 -0.66 -0.87 6.17
N VAL A 76 -1.84 -1.50 6.17
CA VAL A 76 -2.63 -1.76 7.38
C VAL A 76 -2.89 -3.26 7.51
N ASN A 77 -2.42 -3.84 8.60
CA ASN A 77 -2.73 -5.18 9.08
C ASN A 77 -3.93 -5.16 10.03
N LEU A 78 -5.12 -5.36 9.48
CA LEU A 78 -6.38 -5.35 10.23
C LEU A 78 -6.45 -6.39 11.36
N LYS A 79 -5.66 -7.47 11.31
CA LYS A 79 -5.59 -8.47 12.38
C LYS A 79 -4.85 -7.95 13.62
N LEU A 80 -3.82 -7.12 13.44
CA LEU A 80 -3.00 -6.59 14.53
C LEU A 80 -3.49 -5.22 15.01
N GLN A 81 -3.94 -4.37 14.10
CA GLN A 81 -4.31 -2.98 14.40
C GLN A 81 -5.82 -2.79 14.62
N GLY A 82 -6.63 -3.81 14.33
CA GLY A 82 -8.09 -3.71 14.35
C GLY A 82 -8.65 -3.07 13.08
N GLY A 83 -9.96 -3.22 12.89
CA GLY A 83 -10.67 -2.85 11.66
C GLY A 83 -11.59 -1.65 11.78
N ASN A 84 -11.52 -0.86 12.85
CA ASN A 84 -12.37 0.31 12.99
C ASN A 84 -11.87 1.47 12.10
N LYS A 85 -12.80 2.33 11.66
CA LYS A 85 -12.52 3.43 10.72
C LYS A 85 -11.44 4.38 11.25
N TYR A 86 -11.54 4.74 12.53
CA TYR A 86 -10.59 5.67 13.17
C TYR A 86 -9.15 5.16 13.08
N THR A 87 -8.89 3.91 13.47
CA THR A 87 -7.55 3.33 13.44
C THR A 87 -7.01 3.24 12.01
N ILE A 88 -7.84 2.84 11.05
CA ILE A 88 -7.43 2.76 9.65
C ILE A 88 -7.04 4.15 9.12
N TYR A 89 -7.90 5.15 9.29
CA TYR A 89 -7.63 6.49 8.78
C TYR A 89 -6.45 7.17 9.47
N ARG A 90 -6.31 6.96 10.79
CA ARG A 90 -5.16 7.44 11.54
C ARG A 90 -3.85 6.88 11.01
N LEU A 91 -3.76 5.56 10.82
CA LEU A 91 -2.54 4.90 10.31
C LEU A 91 -2.18 5.36 8.89
N LEU A 92 -3.20 5.60 8.05
CA LEU A 92 -3.00 6.15 6.71
C LEU A 92 -2.52 7.60 6.77
N LEU A 93 -3.15 8.44 7.59
CA LEU A 93 -2.80 9.85 7.73
C LEU A 93 -1.37 10.03 8.26
N GLU A 94 -1.00 9.32 9.33
CA GLU A 94 0.36 9.34 9.90
C GLU A 94 1.44 8.95 8.87
N ARG A 95 1.06 8.19 7.83
CA ARG A 95 1.98 7.76 6.76
C ARG A 95 2.06 8.73 5.59
N VAL A 96 0.93 9.36 5.23
CA VAL A 96 0.80 10.28 4.09
C VAL A 96 1.21 11.71 4.45
N ALA A 97 0.86 12.14 5.65
CA ALA A 97 1.11 13.48 6.18
C ALA A 97 1.61 13.38 7.64
N PRO A 98 2.85 12.90 7.87
CA PRO A 98 3.42 12.70 9.20
C PRO A 98 3.52 14.00 10.03
N GLU A 99 3.49 15.16 9.37
CA GLU A 99 3.46 16.49 9.98
C GLU A 99 2.11 16.85 10.61
N LEU A 100 1.02 16.16 10.25
CA LEU A 100 -0.31 16.44 10.79
C LEU A 100 -0.56 15.68 12.10
N PRO A 101 -0.99 16.36 13.18
CA PRO A 101 -1.35 15.69 14.41
C PRO A 101 -2.71 14.99 14.23
N ALA A 102 -2.70 13.66 14.14
CA ALA A 102 -3.94 12.88 14.09
C ALA A 102 -4.71 12.90 15.43
N GLN A 103 -4.08 13.35 16.52
CA GLN A 103 -4.68 13.37 17.85
C GLN A 103 -5.76 14.45 17.95
N GLY A 104 -6.96 14.04 18.36
CA GLY A 104 -8.12 14.93 18.50
C GLY A 104 -8.97 15.07 17.23
N MET A 105 -8.53 14.49 16.10
CA MET A 105 -9.32 14.45 14.87
C MET A 105 -10.34 13.30 14.89
N SER A 106 -11.53 13.54 14.37
CA SER A 106 -12.49 12.50 14.01
C SER A 106 -12.02 11.67 12.80
N ALA A 107 -12.63 10.50 12.59
CA ALA A 107 -12.37 9.67 11.42
C ALA A 107 -12.69 10.44 10.11
N GLU A 108 -13.78 11.18 10.10
CA GLU A 108 -14.25 11.96 8.96
C GLU A 108 -13.31 13.13 8.65
N GLU A 109 -12.77 13.81 9.65
CA GLU A 109 -11.74 14.84 9.46
C GLU A 109 -10.47 14.25 8.87
N MET A 110 -9.98 13.13 9.41
CA MET A 110 -8.79 12.47 8.87
C MET A 110 -9.00 12.06 7.40
N LEU A 111 -10.17 11.53 7.05
CA LEU A 111 -10.50 11.21 5.66
C LEU A 111 -10.52 12.46 4.76
N ARG A 112 -11.06 13.59 5.25
CA ARG A 112 -11.05 14.85 4.48
C ARG A 112 -9.63 15.34 4.20
N TYR A 113 -8.70 15.19 5.15
CA TYR A 113 -7.30 15.52 4.91
C TYR A 113 -6.62 14.56 3.92
N LEU A 114 -6.99 13.28 3.93
CA LEU A 114 -6.47 12.29 2.97
C LEU A 114 -6.97 12.51 1.53
N LEU A 115 -8.11 13.16 1.34
CA LEU A 115 -8.74 13.38 0.03
C LEU A 115 -8.48 14.78 -0.57
N ARG A 116 -7.77 15.64 0.15
CA ARG A 116 -7.37 16.98 -0.32
C ARG A 116 -6.02 16.91 -1.02
#